data_AF-A0AAN7SIZ3-F1
#
_entry.id   AF-A0AAN7SIZ3-F1
#
_cell.length_a   1.000
_cell.length_b   1.000
_cell.length_c   1.000
_cell.angle_alpha   90.00
_cell.angle_beta   90.00
_cell.angle_gamma   90.00
#
_symmetry.space_group_name_H-M   'P 1'
#
loop_
_entity.id
_entity.type
_entity.pdbx_description
1 polymer ?
#
loop_
_entity_poly.entity_id
_entity_poly.type
_entity_poly.pdbx_seq_one_letter_code
_entity_poly.pdbx_strand_id
1 'polypeptide(L)'
;MHLQLIMYSYTLYFVLLISFAQVFSYDIPDDAFDKITLECMEKVKIDKEFVKKIVDADFRMAKGNPKVNEHVECLAKSKKVVNEDGTLNRDVIYKEIVDVFLPLLNKTKDKEVIANKIMDECMDVQHDSLAEQMINMHNCLVDAAHKH
;
A
#
# COMPACT_ATOMS: atom_id res chain seq x y z
N MET A 1 52.01 11.05 1.11
CA MET A 1 50.85 11.94 0.90
C MET A 1 49.86 11.44 -0.16
N HIS A 2 50.31 10.80 -1.26
CA HIS A 2 49.41 10.27 -2.29
C HIS A 2 48.52 9.07 -1.87
N LEU A 3 48.98 8.18 -0.98
CA LEU A 3 48.18 7.03 -0.53
C LEU A 3 46.94 7.41 0.30
N GLN A 4 47.01 8.51 1.06
CA GLN A 4 45.90 8.97 1.90
C GLN A 4 44.75 9.57 1.07
N LEU A 5 45.07 10.25 -0.04
CA LEU A 5 44.08 10.80 -0.98
C LEU A 5 43.32 9.71 -1.73
N ILE A 6 44.01 8.63 -2.12
CA ILE A 6 43.40 7.48 -2.80
C ILE A 6 42.44 6.77 -1.84
N MET A 7 42.88 6.50 -0.61
CA MET A 7 42.04 5.86 0.41
C MET A 7 40.78 6.66 0.72
N TYR A 8 40.88 7.99 0.88
CA TYR A 8 39.71 8.87 1.08
C TYR A 8 38.73 8.85 -0.10
N SER A 9 39.23 8.79 -1.34
CA SER A 9 38.39 8.75 -2.54
C SER A 9 37.59 7.44 -2.65
N TYR A 10 38.19 6.31 -2.28
CA TYR A 10 37.47 5.02 -2.24
C TYR A 10 36.43 4.97 -1.13
N THR A 11 36.74 5.48 0.07
CA THR A 11 35.78 5.51 1.18
C THR A 11 34.56 6.39 0.85
N LEU A 12 34.78 7.56 0.22
CA LEU A 12 33.67 8.44 -0.19
C LEU A 12 32.78 7.77 -1.24
N TYR A 13 33.37 7.05 -2.20
CA TYR A 13 32.64 6.31 -3.24
C TYR A 13 31.80 5.17 -2.66
N PHE A 14 32.34 4.42 -1.69
CA PHE A 14 31.59 3.37 -0.98
C PHE A 14 30.45 3.95 -0.13
N VAL A 15 30.65 5.07 0.55
CA VAL A 15 29.57 5.74 1.32
C VAL A 15 28.45 6.24 0.41
N LEU A 16 28.79 6.81 -0.76
CA LEU A 16 27.79 7.23 -1.75
C LEU A 16 27.00 6.03 -2.30
N LEU A 17 27.65 4.91 -2.63
CA LEU A 17 26.97 3.70 -3.11
C LEU A 17 26.02 3.08 -2.06
N ILE A 18 26.40 3.09 -0.78
CA ILE A 18 25.55 2.61 0.31
C ILE A 18 24.32 3.53 0.48
N SER A 19 24.50 4.83 0.29
CA SER A 19 23.41 5.81 0.39
C SER A 19 22.35 5.61 -0.69
N PHE A 20 22.72 5.22 -1.91
CA PHE A 20 21.77 4.92 -2.99
C PHE A 20 21.00 3.60 -2.77
N ALA A 21 21.61 2.62 -2.09
CA ALA A 21 20.93 1.34 -1.81
C ALA A 21 19.84 1.48 -0.72
N GLN A 22 19.95 2.45 0.17
CA GLN A 22 19.01 2.66 1.29
C GLN A 22 17.72 3.40 0.90
N VAL A 23 17.62 3.93 -0.33
CA VAL A 23 16.50 4.80 -0.75
C VAL A 23 15.37 4.02 -1.46
N PHE A 24 15.57 2.76 -1.87
CA PHE A 24 14.64 2.10 -2.81
C PHE A 24 13.85 0.88 -2.30
N SER A 25 13.87 0.55 -1.00
CA SER A 25 12.94 -0.45 -0.49
C SER A 25 12.21 0.04 0.75
N TYR A 26 11.00 0.56 0.55
CA TYR A 26 10.04 0.58 1.65
C TYR A 26 9.67 -0.88 1.95
N ASP A 27 10.21 -1.42 3.03
CA ASP A 27 9.87 -2.77 3.47
C ASP A 27 8.51 -2.73 4.17
N ILE A 28 7.48 -3.26 3.50
CA ILE A 28 6.21 -3.59 4.16
C ILE A 28 6.54 -4.63 5.24
N PRO A 29 6.26 -4.35 6.52
CA PRO A 29 6.66 -5.24 7.59
C PRO A 29 5.85 -6.54 7.51
N ASP A 30 6.46 -7.66 7.90
CA ASP A 30 5.88 -8.99 7.71
C ASP A 30 4.55 -9.19 8.47
N ASP A 31 4.34 -8.42 9.53
CA ASP A 31 3.11 -8.37 10.34
C ASP A 31 1.98 -7.56 9.70
N ALA A 32 2.23 -6.80 8.63
CA ALA A 32 1.18 -6.12 7.87
C ALA A 32 0.32 -7.09 7.04
N PHE A 33 0.80 -8.32 6.81
CA PHE A 33 0.06 -9.34 6.07
C PHE A 33 -0.84 -10.15 7.00
N ASP A 34 -2.11 -9.76 7.08
CA ASP A 34 -3.10 -10.54 7.81
C ASP A 34 -3.38 -11.91 7.15
N LYS A 35 -4.09 -12.78 7.87
CA LYS A 35 -4.43 -14.12 7.40
C LYS A 35 -5.15 -14.11 6.05
N ILE A 36 -6.09 -13.17 5.87
CA ILE A 36 -6.88 -13.04 4.63
C ILE A 36 -5.98 -12.66 3.45
N THR A 37 -5.02 -11.77 3.70
CA THR A 37 -4.04 -11.33 2.71
C THR A 37 -3.18 -12.49 2.27
N LEU A 38 -2.66 -13.28 3.21
CA LEU A 38 -1.89 -14.49 2.91
C LEU A 38 -2.70 -15.53 2.13
N GLU A 39 -3.95 -15.78 2.50
CA GLU A 39 -4.86 -16.68 1.78
C GLU A 39 -5.11 -16.20 0.33
N CYS A 40 -5.34 -14.91 0.13
CA CYS A 40 -5.52 -14.33 -1.20
C CYS A 40 -4.24 -14.36 -2.04
N MET A 41 -3.07 -14.19 -1.43
CA MET A 41 -1.78 -14.34 -2.12
C MET A 41 -1.57 -15.77 -2.61
N GLU A 42 -1.86 -16.76 -1.75
CA GLU A 42 -1.78 -18.18 -2.11
C GLU A 42 -2.73 -18.51 -3.26
N LYS A 43 -3.99 -18.06 -3.18
CA LYS A 43 -5.02 -18.31 -4.19
C LYS A 43 -4.64 -17.77 -5.57
N VAL A 44 -4.05 -16.58 -5.61
CA VAL A 44 -3.66 -15.89 -6.86
C VAL A 44 -2.21 -16.23 -7.28
N LYS A 45 -1.52 -17.07 -6.49
CA LYS A 45 -0.13 -17.51 -6.74
C LYS A 45 0.80 -16.32 -6.92
N ILE A 46 0.80 -15.43 -5.93
CA ILE A 46 1.73 -14.31 -5.79
C ILE A 46 2.45 -14.40 -4.44
N ASP A 47 3.64 -13.85 -4.36
CA ASP A 47 4.46 -13.80 -3.15
C ASP A 47 4.53 -12.37 -2.57
N LYS A 48 5.17 -12.22 -1.41
CA LYS A 48 5.31 -10.91 -0.74
C LYS A 48 6.07 -9.91 -1.62
N GLU A 49 7.06 -10.40 -2.37
CA GLU A 49 7.87 -9.57 -3.28
C GLU A 49 7.02 -9.01 -4.43
N PHE A 50 6.06 -9.79 -4.93
CA PHE A 50 5.07 -9.29 -5.86
C PHE A 50 4.24 -8.18 -5.24
N VAL A 51 3.71 -8.36 -4.02
CA VAL A 51 2.91 -7.32 -3.34
C VAL A 51 3.70 -6.03 -3.14
N LYS A 52 4.98 -6.13 -2.73
CA LYS A 52 5.87 -4.97 -2.58
C LYS A 52 6.13 -4.24 -3.90
N LYS A 53 6.12 -4.94 -5.04
CA LYS A 53 6.37 -4.35 -6.37
C LYS A 53 5.15 -3.71 -7.01
N ILE A 54 3.95 -4.05 -6.57
CA ILE A 54 2.70 -3.52 -7.15
C ILE A 54 2.22 -2.26 -6.43
N VAL A 55 2.88 -1.88 -5.33
CA VAL A 55 2.73 -0.58 -4.70
C VAL A 55 3.95 0.29 -4.99
N ASP A 56 3.75 1.59 -5.23
CA ASP A 56 4.85 2.54 -5.36
C ASP A 56 5.37 3.02 -3.98
N ALA A 57 6.35 3.92 -3.99
CA ALA A 57 6.94 4.46 -2.76
C ALA A 57 5.93 5.25 -1.90
N ASP A 58 4.84 5.73 -2.49
CA ASP A 58 3.74 6.41 -1.80
C ASP A 58 2.63 5.40 -1.40
N PHE A 59 2.83 4.10 -1.59
CA PHE A 59 1.84 3.04 -1.42
C PHE A 59 0.69 3.02 -2.44
N ARG A 60 0.76 3.76 -3.55
CA ARG A 60 -0.28 3.66 -4.59
C ARG A 60 -0.15 2.33 -5.34
N MET A 61 -1.27 1.67 -5.59
CA MET A 61 -1.32 0.44 -6.37
C MET A 61 -1.25 0.70 -7.87
N ALA A 62 -0.43 -0.10 -8.55
CA ALA A 62 -0.32 -0.13 -9.99
C ALA A 62 -1.60 -0.68 -10.65
N LYS A 63 -1.96 -0.10 -11.80
CA LYS A 63 -3.12 -0.51 -12.60
C LYS A 63 -2.72 -1.43 -13.77
N GLY A 64 -3.68 -2.19 -14.29
CA GLY A 64 -3.55 -2.91 -15.55
C GLY A 64 -2.83 -4.26 -15.49
N ASN A 65 -2.48 -4.74 -14.29
CA ASN A 65 -1.92 -6.08 -14.11
C ASN A 65 -3.03 -7.06 -13.70
N PRO A 66 -3.31 -8.12 -14.48
CA PRO A 66 -4.37 -9.09 -14.16
C PRO A 66 -4.22 -9.73 -12.79
N LYS A 67 -2.99 -10.05 -12.36
CA LYS A 67 -2.75 -10.62 -11.02
C LYS A 67 -3.02 -9.64 -9.89
N VAL A 68 -2.81 -8.34 -10.12
CA VAL A 68 -3.18 -7.30 -9.15
C VAL A 68 -4.70 -7.25 -9.04
N ASN A 69 -5.41 -7.26 -10.16
CA ASN A 69 -6.86 -7.26 -10.19
C ASN A 69 -7.44 -8.47 -9.44
N GLU A 70 -6.95 -9.68 -9.73
CA GLU A 70 -7.36 -10.91 -9.04
C GLU A 70 -7.09 -10.86 -7.53
N HIS A 71 -5.93 -10.35 -7.13
CA HIS A 71 -5.57 -10.23 -5.72
C HIS A 71 -6.47 -9.22 -4.98
N VAL A 72 -6.66 -8.03 -5.55
CA VAL A 72 -7.48 -6.98 -4.96
C VAL A 72 -8.95 -7.40 -4.89
N GLU A 73 -9.49 -8.08 -5.90
CA GLU A 73 -10.84 -8.63 -5.84
C GLU A 73 -10.97 -9.70 -4.75
N CYS A 74 -9.97 -10.56 -4.60
CA CYS A 74 -9.96 -11.57 -3.55
C CYS A 74 -10.03 -10.90 -2.18
N LEU A 75 -9.20 -9.88 -1.94
CA LEU A 75 -9.20 -9.11 -0.69
C LEU A 75 -10.55 -8.45 -0.44
N ALA A 76 -11.10 -7.74 -1.43
CA ALA A 76 -12.35 -7.02 -1.28
C ALA A 76 -13.52 -7.95 -0.92
N LYS A 77 -13.61 -9.10 -1.58
CA LYS A 77 -14.63 -10.12 -1.31
C LYS A 77 -14.42 -10.78 0.06
N SER A 78 -13.20 -11.17 0.38
CA SER A 78 -12.89 -11.94 1.59
C SER A 78 -12.97 -11.09 2.86
N LYS A 79 -12.61 -9.80 2.78
CA LYS A 79 -12.77 -8.82 3.86
C LYS A 79 -14.19 -8.27 3.96
N LYS A 80 -15.08 -8.58 3.01
CA LYS A 80 -16.45 -8.04 2.92
C LYS A 80 -16.47 -6.51 2.78
N VAL A 81 -15.49 -5.97 2.06
CA VAL A 81 -15.42 -4.55 1.67
C VAL A 81 -16.57 -4.19 0.72
N VAL A 82 -17.09 -5.20 0.01
CA VAL A 82 -18.26 -5.07 -0.86
C VAL A 82 -19.38 -5.98 -0.36
N ASN A 83 -20.59 -5.42 -0.29
CA ASN A 83 -21.82 -6.09 0.09
C ASN A 83 -22.30 -7.03 -1.02
N GLU A 84 -23.27 -7.89 -0.70
CA GLU A 84 -23.84 -8.84 -1.68
C GLU A 84 -24.52 -8.15 -2.87
N ASP A 85 -25.00 -6.91 -2.70
CA ASP A 85 -25.61 -6.09 -3.74
C ASP A 85 -24.58 -5.34 -4.61
N GLY A 86 -23.28 -5.54 -4.36
CA GLY A 86 -22.18 -4.87 -5.07
C GLY A 86 -21.85 -3.47 -4.54
N THR A 87 -22.52 -2.99 -3.50
CA THR A 87 -22.21 -1.69 -2.87
C THR A 87 -21.04 -1.79 -1.90
N LEU A 88 -20.36 -0.67 -1.65
CA LEU A 88 -19.27 -0.61 -0.68
C LEU A 88 -19.79 -0.70 0.77
N ASN A 89 -19.16 -1.56 1.56
CA ASN A 89 -19.39 -1.65 2.99
C ASN A 89 -18.57 -0.59 3.72
N ARG A 90 -19.18 0.59 3.91
CA ARG A 90 -18.51 1.75 4.51
C ARG A 90 -17.98 1.48 5.92
N ASP A 91 -18.66 0.66 6.72
CA ASP A 91 -18.24 0.35 8.09
C ASP A 91 -16.96 -0.49 8.10
N VAL A 92 -16.90 -1.50 7.22
CA VAL A 92 -15.68 -2.32 7.04
C VAL A 92 -14.53 -1.47 6.52
N ILE A 93 -14.78 -0.60 5.54
CA ILE A 93 -13.77 0.28 4.97
C ILE A 93 -13.24 1.25 6.03
N TYR A 94 -14.12 1.90 6.79
CA TYR A 94 -13.72 2.80 7.88
C TYR A 94 -12.81 2.08 8.88
N LYS A 95 -13.18 0.86 9.27
CA LYS A 95 -12.38 0.06 10.19
C LYS A 95 -11.00 -0.28 9.61
N GLU A 96 -10.93 -0.73 8.35
CA GLU A 96 -9.66 -0.99 7.68
C GLU A 96 -8.79 0.28 7.60
N ILE A 97 -9.39 1.45 7.40
CA ILE A 97 -8.67 2.73 7.38
C ILE A 97 -8.04 3.02 8.75
N VAL A 98 -8.81 2.92 9.83
CA VAL A 98 -8.36 3.29 11.20
C VAL A 98 -7.38 2.28 11.79
N ASP A 99 -7.63 0.99 11.57
CA ASP A 99 -6.92 -0.10 12.23
C ASP A 99 -5.69 -0.57 11.46
N VAL A 100 -5.69 -0.44 10.13
CA VAL A 100 -4.62 -1.00 9.27
C VAL A 100 -3.95 0.10 8.46
N PHE A 101 -4.72 0.83 7.65
CA PHE A 101 -4.17 1.73 6.64
C PHE A 101 -3.42 2.93 7.23
N LEU A 102 -4.04 3.69 8.14
CA LEU A 102 -3.41 4.85 8.75
C LEU A 102 -2.17 4.48 9.59
N PRO A 103 -2.19 3.41 10.41
CA PRO A 103 -0.98 2.90 11.06
C PRO A 103 0.14 2.54 10.08
N LEU A 104 -0.17 1.91 8.93
CA LEU A 104 0.82 1.56 7.90
C LEU A 104 1.52 2.81 7.33
N LEU A 105 0.80 3.93 7.25
CA LEU A 105 1.31 5.24 6.83
C LEU A 105 1.86 6.08 7.99
N ASN A 106 2.09 5.48 9.17
CA ASN A 106 2.54 6.16 10.39
C ASN A 106 1.64 7.31 10.87
N LYS A 107 0.35 7.32 10.48
CA LYS A 107 -0.66 8.29 10.94
C LYS A 107 -1.41 7.72 12.12
N THR A 108 -0.81 7.82 13.31
CA THR A 108 -1.34 7.21 14.54
C THR A 108 -2.13 8.16 15.44
N LYS A 109 -2.03 9.48 15.20
CA LYS A 109 -2.77 10.52 15.93
C LYS A 109 -4.03 10.92 15.15
N ASP A 110 -5.09 11.28 15.87
CA ASP A 110 -6.36 11.78 15.31
C ASP A 110 -6.95 10.89 14.21
N LYS A 111 -6.70 9.57 14.29
CA LYS A 111 -7.04 8.58 13.24
C LYS A 111 -8.50 8.63 12.84
N GLU A 112 -9.41 8.78 13.80
CA GLU A 112 -10.85 8.85 13.55
C GLU A 112 -11.22 10.13 12.77
N VAL A 113 -10.63 11.28 13.11
CA VAL A 113 -10.86 12.55 12.40
C VAL A 113 -10.34 12.46 10.98
N ILE A 114 -9.12 11.92 10.80
CA ILE A 114 -8.51 11.72 9.48
C ILE A 114 -9.34 10.72 8.67
N ALA A 115 -9.73 9.59 9.25
CA ALA A 115 -10.51 8.56 8.58
C ALA A 115 -11.86 9.09 8.09
N ASN A 116 -12.58 9.89 8.90
CA ASN A 116 -13.83 10.51 8.46
C ASN A 116 -13.63 11.42 7.24
N LYS A 117 -12.60 12.28 7.25
CA LYS A 117 -12.28 13.14 6.09
C LYS A 117 -11.96 12.32 4.84
N ILE A 118 -11.18 11.25 5.00
CA ILE A 118 -10.81 10.36 3.89
C ILE A 118 -12.06 9.64 3.35
N MET A 119 -12.95 9.17 4.22
CA MET A 119 -14.21 8.54 3.83
C MET A 119 -15.12 9.48 3.04
N ASP A 120 -15.16 10.77 3.40
CA ASP A 120 -15.93 11.76 2.65
C ASP A 120 -15.31 12.05 1.27
N GLU A 121 -13.97 12.01 1.16
CA GLU A 121 -13.27 12.30 -0.10
C GLU A 121 -13.25 11.11 -1.09
N CYS A 122 -13.26 9.87 -0.61
CA CYS A 122 -12.89 8.70 -1.43
C CYS A 122 -13.99 7.65 -1.66
N MET A 123 -15.16 7.76 -1.01
CA MET A 123 -16.19 6.71 -1.10
C MET A 123 -17.05 6.76 -2.36
N ASP A 124 -17.00 7.84 -3.14
CA ASP A 124 -17.82 8.01 -4.35
C ASP A 124 -17.13 7.52 -5.63
N VAL A 125 -16.05 6.74 -5.51
CA VAL A 125 -15.33 6.17 -6.65
C VAL A 125 -16.11 4.99 -7.22
N GLN A 126 -16.71 5.17 -8.39
CA GLN A 126 -17.35 4.09 -9.18
C GLN A 126 -16.53 3.76 -10.43
N HIS A 127 -16.45 2.48 -10.77
CA HIS A 127 -15.72 1.98 -11.95
C HIS A 127 -16.36 0.71 -12.52
N ASP A 128 -15.99 0.37 -13.76
CA ASP A 128 -16.58 -0.72 -14.54
C ASP A 128 -16.27 -2.12 -13.98
N SER A 129 -15.24 -2.25 -13.14
CA SER A 129 -14.91 -3.50 -12.45
C SER A 129 -14.60 -3.30 -10.98
N LEU A 130 -14.87 -4.34 -10.18
CA LEU A 130 -14.54 -4.34 -8.75
C LEU A 130 -13.05 -4.09 -8.51
N ALA A 131 -12.18 -4.74 -9.28
CA ALA A 131 -10.74 -4.54 -9.20
C ALA A 131 -10.35 -3.05 -9.38
N GLU A 132 -10.84 -2.42 -10.44
CA GLU A 132 -10.54 -1.02 -10.70
C GLU A 132 -11.12 -0.11 -9.62
N GLN A 133 -12.34 -0.36 -9.18
CA GLN A 133 -12.96 0.41 -8.11
C GLN A 133 -12.11 0.38 -6.85
N MET A 134 -11.63 -0.79 -6.45
CA MET A 134 -10.80 -0.97 -5.25
C MET A 134 -9.41 -0.36 -5.40
N ILE A 135 -8.76 -0.49 -6.57
CA ILE A 135 -7.46 0.15 -6.83
C ILE A 135 -7.59 1.67 -6.79
N ASN A 136 -8.63 2.22 -7.42
CA ASN A 136 -8.86 3.67 -7.44
C ASN A 136 -9.22 4.20 -6.05
N MET A 137 -10.06 3.47 -5.31
CA MET A 137 -10.38 3.80 -3.93
C MET A 137 -9.11 3.81 -3.09
N HIS A 138 -8.30 2.75 -3.11
CA HIS A 138 -7.02 2.68 -2.38
C HIS A 138 -6.09 3.85 -2.71
N ASN A 139 -5.91 4.17 -3.99
CA ASN A 139 -5.07 5.29 -4.41
C ASN A 139 -5.62 6.63 -3.91
N CYS A 140 -6.94 6.81 -3.91
CA CYS A 140 -7.58 7.97 -3.28
C CYS A 140 -7.32 8.01 -1.76
N LEU A 141 -7.45 6.89 -1.05
CA LEU A 141 -7.19 6.81 0.39
C LEU A 141 -5.75 7.23 0.72
N VAL A 142 -4.78 6.79 -0.10
CA VAL A 142 -3.36 7.17 0.02
C VAL A 142 -3.19 8.68 -0.16
N ASP A 143 -3.76 9.24 -1.23
CA ASP A 143 -3.63 10.66 -1.55
C ASP A 143 -4.27 11.53 -0.47
N ALA A 144 -5.48 11.16 -0.03
CA ALA A 144 -6.20 11.86 1.04
C ALA A 144 -5.48 11.71 2.39
N ALA A 145 -4.90 10.55 2.70
CA ALA A 145 -4.09 10.38 3.90
C ALA A 145 -2.85 11.28 3.86
N HIS A 146 -2.12 11.38 2.76
CA HIS A 146 -0.96 12.29 2.69
C HIS A 146 -1.34 13.76 2.81
N LYS A 147 -2.55 14.13 2.41
CA LYS A 147 -3.10 15.48 2.53
C LYS A 147 -3.46 15.88 3.97
N HIS A 148 -3.91 14.94 4.82
CA HIS A 148 -4.39 15.19 6.20
C HIS A 148 -3.42 14.70 7.26
#